data_AF-A0AA50HJI8-F1
#
_entry.id   AF-A0AA50HJI8-F1
#
_cell.length_a   1.000
_cell.length_b   1.000
_cell.length_c   1.000
_cell.angle_alpha   90.00
_cell.angle_beta   90.00
_cell.angle_gamma   90.00
#
_symmetry.space_group_name_H-M   'P 1'
#
loop_
_entity.id
_entity.type
_entity.pdbx_description
1 polymer ?
#
loop_
_entity_poly.entity_id
_entity_poly.type
_entity_poly.pdbx_seq_one_letter_code
_entity_poly.pdbx_strand_id
1 'polypeptide(L)'
;MTARERIKEFLTSKHGYVSTSIVHDHIQSLGYKRVSSCGALSKMVARGEVITNGYHIHTYVKLNLENKPTAASVRQTANHTYLAGVMGRVPSKPVPKSENAIFDLCRKYSRMYQLIDQPLRGVRT
;
A
#
# COMPACT_ATOMS: atom_id res chain seq x y z
N MET A 1 -11.83 4.85 -15.47
CA MET A 1 -11.29 6.05 -14.79
C MET A 1 -11.20 5.78 -13.30
N THR A 2 -10.13 6.23 -12.65
CA THR A 2 -9.92 6.06 -11.20
C THR A 2 -10.26 7.34 -10.42
N ALA A 3 -10.55 7.22 -9.11
CA ALA A 3 -10.78 8.38 -8.24
C ALA A 3 -9.59 9.36 -8.26
N ARG A 4 -8.35 8.86 -8.40
CA ARG A 4 -7.14 9.68 -8.54
C ARG A 4 -7.16 10.53 -9.82
N GLU A 5 -7.54 9.95 -10.95
CA GLU A 5 -7.66 10.68 -12.23
C GLU A 5 -8.70 11.78 -12.14
N ARG A 6 -9.87 11.49 -11.56
CA ARG A 6 -10.93 12.49 -11.35
C ARG A 6 -10.49 13.63 -10.42
N ILE A 7 -9.76 13.32 -9.36
CA ILE A 7 -9.17 14.36 -8.47
C ILE A 7 -8.17 15.22 -9.25
N LYS A 8 -7.33 14.62 -10.10
CA LYS A 8 -6.40 15.40 -10.94
C LYS A 8 -7.14 16.31 -11.90
N GLU A 9 -8.09 15.77 -12.66
CA GLU A 9 -8.92 16.52 -13.61
C GLU A 9 -9.58 17.73 -12.93
N PHE A 10 -10.20 17.48 -11.75
CA PHE A 10 -10.81 18.54 -10.95
C PHE A 10 -9.80 19.61 -10.51
N LEU A 11 -8.66 19.21 -9.94
CA LEU A 11 -7.63 20.15 -9.48
C LEU A 11 -6.92 20.88 -10.64
N THR A 12 -6.85 20.29 -11.83
CA THR A 12 -6.30 20.95 -13.03
C THR A 12 -7.24 22.05 -13.52
N SER A 13 -8.56 21.86 -13.41
CA SER A 13 -9.55 22.89 -13.79
C SER A 13 -9.66 24.06 -12.81
N LYS A 14 -9.07 23.94 -11.61
CA LYS A 14 -9.16 24.97 -10.56
C LYS A 14 -7.80 25.66 -10.40
N HIS A 15 -7.82 26.99 -10.41
CA HIS A 15 -6.64 27.77 -10.07
C HIS A 15 -6.56 28.00 -8.56
N GLY A 16 -5.44 27.60 -7.96
CA GLY A 16 -5.16 27.87 -6.55
C GLY A 16 -5.46 26.71 -5.60
N TYR A 17 -5.61 27.04 -4.32
CA TYR A 17 -5.91 26.10 -3.24
C TYR A 17 -7.41 25.87 -3.15
N VAL A 18 -7.83 24.60 -3.12
CA VAL A 18 -9.24 24.20 -3.02
C VAL A 18 -9.46 23.42 -1.73
N SER A 19 -10.56 23.67 -1.04
CA SER A 19 -10.90 22.92 0.17
C SER A 19 -11.06 21.42 -0.13
N THR A 20 -10.48 20.58 0.73
CA THR A 20 -10.60 19.12 0.63
C THR A 20 -12.06 18.65 0.64
N SER A 21 -12.94 19.32 1.39
CA SER A 21 -14.38 19.01 1.41
C SER A 21 -15.00 19.13 0.01
N ILE A 22 -14.69 20.20 -0.72
CA ILE A 22 -15.21 20.44 -2.08
C ILE A 22 -14.72 19.35 -3.03
N VAL A 23 -13.46 18.92 -2.90
CA VAL A 23 -12.91 17.80 -3.68
C VAL A 23 -13.70 16.52 -3.39
N HIS A 24 -13.93 16.21 -2.12
CA HIS A 24 -14.66 15.00 -1.72
C HIS A 24 -16.11 15.00 -2.21
N ASP A 25 -16.80 16.14 -2.12
CA ASP A 25 -18.18 16.29 -2.55
C ASP A 25 -18.29 16.18 -4.09
N HIS A 26 -17.34 16.74 -4.84
CA HIS A 26 -17.27 16.57 -6.29
C HIS A 26 -17.02 15.11 -6.71
N ILE A 27 -16.09 14.42 -6.06
CA ILE A 27 -15.82 13.01 -6.39
C ILE A 27 -16.99 12.12 -5.99
N GLN A 28 -17.70 12.46 -4.91
CA GLN A 28 -18.91 11.77 -4.49
C GLN A 28 -20.07 11.97 -5.46
N SER A 29 -20.23 13.17 -6.03
CA SER A 29 -21.27 13.42 -7.05
C SER A 29 -21.04 12.65 -8.36
N LEU A 30 -19.78 12.28 -8.65
CA LEU A 30 -19.42 11.38 -9.74
C LEU A 30 -19.68 9.88 -9.44
N GLY A 31 -20.27 9.57 -8.28
CA GLY A 31 -20.66 8.20 -7.87
C GLY A 31 -19.58 7.41 -7.12
N TYR A 32 -18.46 8.04 -6.74
CA TYR A 32 -17.43 7.36 -5.94
C TYR A 32 -17.74 7.46 -4.45
N LYS A 33 -17.37 6.43 -3.68
CA LYS A 33 -17.48 6.48 -2.22
C LYS A 33 -16.51 7.53 -1.67
N ARG A 34 -16.94 8.29 -0.66
CA ARG A 34 -16.11 9.32 0.01
C ARG A 34 -14.76 8.76 0.48
N VAL A 35 -14.76 7.56 1.07
CA VAL A 35 -13.54 6.84 1.50
C VAL A 35 -12.52 6.63 0.38
N SER A 36 -12.97 6.41 -0.85
CA SER A 36 -12.09 6.24 -2.01
C SER A 36 -11.40 7.56 -2.36
N SER A 37 -12.12 8.68 -2.27
CA SER A 37 -11.56 10.01 -2.50
C SER A 37 -10.57 10.42 -1.41
N CYS A 38 -10.87 10.16 -0.13
CA CYS A 38 -9.96 10.43 0.99
C CYS A 38 -8.67 9.61 0.85
N GLY A 39 -8.80 8.30 0.64
CA GLY A 39 -7.64 7.41 0.48
C GLY A 39 -6.79 7.73 -0.75
N ALA A 40 -7.42 8.13 -1.86
CA ALA A 40 -6.69 8.56 -3.05
C ALA A 40 -5.93 9.87 -2.80
N LEU A 41 -6.58 10.87 -2.19
CA LEU A 41 -5.99 12.17 -1.90
C LEU A 41 -4.80 12.05 -0.94
N SER A 42 -4.92 11.28 0.15
CA SER A 42 -3.81 11.03 1.09
C SER A 42 -2.61 10.40 0.39
N LYS A 43 -2.84 9.46 -0.54
CA LYS A 43 -1.75 8.84 -1.33
C LYS A 43 -1.11 9.83 -2.31
N MET A 44 -1.89 10.72 -2.91
CA MET A 44 -1.37 11.76 -3.81
C MET A 44 -0.50 12.76 -3.04
N VAL A 45 -0.92 13.16 -1.84
CA VAL A 45 -0.14 14.02 -0.94
C VAL A 45 1.17 13.32 -0.52
N ALA A 46 1.09 12.06 -0.10
CA ALA A 46 2.28 11.28 0.28
C ALA A 46 3.29 11.09 -0.87
N ARG A 47 2.83 11.15 -2.13
CA ARG A 47 3.66 11.09 -3.34
C ARG A 47 4.17 12.45 -3.80
N GLY A 48 3.79 13.54 -3.13
CA GLY A 48 4.12 14.90 -3.57
C GLY A 48 3.35 15.38 -4.80
N GLU A 49 2.32 14.66 -5.25
CA GLU A 49 1.48 15.06 -6.40
C GLU A 49 0.54 16.23 -6.07
N VAL A 50 0.23 16.42 -4.79
CA VAL A 50 -0.70 17.43 -4.30
C VAL A 50 -0.06 18.11 -3.10
N ILE A 51 -0.06 19.44 -3.11
CA ILE A 51 0.39 20.28 -2.00
C ILE A 51 -0.81 20.56 -1.11
N THR A 52 -0.65 20.33 0.20
CA THR A 52 -1.63 20.68 1.22
C THR A 52 -1.24 21.97 1.93
N ASN A 53 -2.21 22.82 2.21
CA ASN A 53 -2.06 23.98 3.08
C ASN A 53 -3.17 23.97 4.14
N GLY A 54 -2.84 24.31 5.37
CA GLY A 54 -3.76 24.36 6.50
C GLY A 54 -3.66 23.17 7.45
N TYR A 55 -4.56 23.16 8.44
CA TYR A 55 -4.53 22.26 9.59
C TYR A 55 -5.94 21.73 9.89
N HIS A 56 -6.03 20.43 10.18
CA HIS A 56 -7.27 19.72 10.48
C HIS A 56 -8.41 19.95 9.47
N ILE A 57 -9.52 20.53 9.92
CA ILE A 57 -10.75 20.74 9.14
C ILE A 57 -10.58 21.80 8.04
N HIS A 58 -9.59 22.68 8.15
CA HIS A 58 -9.30 23.72 7.17
C HIS A 58 -8.12 23.30 6.29
N THR A 59 -8.20 22.09 5.71
CA THR A 59 -7.19 21.59 4.78
C THR A 59 -7.58 21.96 3.36
N TYR A 60 -6.68 22.67 2.68
CA TYR A 60 -6.77 23.04 1.28
C TYR A 60 -5.70 22.31 0.47
N VAL A 61 -6.01 21.99 -0.77
CA VAL A 61 -5.17 21.21 -1.67
C VAL A 61 -5.01 21.89 -3.02
N LYS A 62 -3.81 21.80 -3.59
CA LYS A 62 -3.48 22.25 -4.94
C LYS A 62 -2.64 21.19 -5.65
N LEU A 63 -2.80 21.05 -6.96
CA LEU A 63 -1.94 20.17 -7.75
C LEU A 63 -0.49 20.69 -7.75
N ASN A 64 0.47 19.80 -7.50
CA ASN A 64 1.88 20.14 -7.63
C ASN A 64 2.33 19.99 -9.09
N LEU A 65 2.49 21.12 -9.80
CA LEU A 65 2.91 21.13 -11.21
C LEU A 65 4.41 20.78 -11.37
N GLU A 66 5.20 20.98 -10.32
CA GLU A 66 6.65 20.71 -10.33
C GLU A 66 6.99 19.28 -9.91
N ASN A 67 5.97 18.44 -9.67
CA ASN A 67 6.19 17.09 -9.18
C ASN A 67 6.88 16.23 -10.24
N LYS A 68 8.16 15.92 -10.00
CA LYS A 68 8.86 14.84 -10.70
C LYS A 68 8.35 13.52 -10.12
N PRO A 69 7.80 12.59 -10.91
CA PRO A 69 7.31 11.32 -10.38
C PRO A 69 8.44 10.61 -9.65
N THR A 70 8.39 10.59 -8.32
CA THR A 70 9.36 9.88 -7.50
C THR A 70 9.29 8.41 -7.91
N ALA A 71 10.44 7.85 -8.31
CA ALA A 71 10.56 6.43 -8.62
C ALA A 71 9.98 5.61 -7.45
N ALA A 72 9.32 4.49 -7.77
CA ALA A 72 8.74 3.62 -6.74
C ALA A 72 9.79 3.32 -5.66
N SER A 73 9.42 3.55 -4.40
CA SER A 73 10.31 3.26 -3.27
C SER A 73 10.82 1.82 -3.39
N VAL A 74 12.12 1.60 -3.17
CA VAL A 74 12.75 0.26 -3.18
C VAL A 74 11.93 -0.75 -2.37
N ARG A 75 11.33 -0.30 -1.26
CA ARG A 75 10.49 -1.10 -0.37
C ARG A 75 9.13 -1.47 -0.98
N GLN A 76 8.53 -0.56 -1.77
CA GLN A 76 7.29 -0.83 -2.50
C GLN A 76 7.54 -1.81 -3.65
N THR A 77 8.64 -1.66 -4.37
CA THR A 77 9.04 -2.58 -5.45
C THR A 77 9.28 -3.98 -4.88
N ALA A 78 10.02 -4.10 -3.77
CA ALA A 78 10.27 -5.38 -3.10
C ALA A 78 8.97 -6.07 -2.63
N ASN A 79 8.04 -5.32 -2.03
CA ASN A 79 6.75 -5.88 -1.57
C ASN A 79 5.87 -6.33 -2.73
N HIS A 80 5.82 -5.59 -3.83
CA HIS A 80 5.06 -5.99 -5.02
C HIS A 80 5.62 -7.25 -5.66
N THR A 81 6.96 -7.38 -5.74
CA THR A 81 7.62 -8.58 -6.26
C THR A 81 7.36 -9.80 -5.39
N TYR A 82 7.44 -9.64 -4.05
CA TYR A 82 7.13 -10.72 -3.11
C TYR A 82 5.67 -11.18 -3.24
N LEU A 83 4.72 -10.25 -3.21
CA LEU A 83 3.29 -10.59 -3.33
C LEU A 83 2.94 -11.21 -4.69
N ALA A 84 3.56 -10.76 -5.77
CA ALA A 84 3.39 -11.37 -7.10
C ALA A 84 3.89 -12.82 -7.15
N GLY A 85 4.98 -13.12 -6.45
CA GLY A 85 5.51 -14.49 -6.29
C GLY A 85 4.62 -15.38 -5.43
N VAL A 86 4.08 -14.85 -4.32
CA VAL A 86 3.17 -15.59 -3.43
C VAL A 86 1.83 -15.89 -4.11
N MET A 87 1.32 -14.97 -4.93
CA MET A 87 0.04 -15.10 -5.64
C MET A 87 0.16 -15.91 -6.95
N GLY A 88 1.33 -16.50 -7.24
CA GLY A 88 1.54 -17.37 -8.40
C GLY A 88 1.46 -16.66 -9.76
N ARG A 89 1.60 -15.34 -9.81
CA ARG A 89 1.51 -14.56 -11.07
C ARG A 89 2.83 -14.49 -11.85
N VAL A 90 3.90 -15.05 -11.28
CA VAL A 90 5.20 -15.20 -11.93
C VAL A 90 5.56 -16.69 -11.86
N PRO A 91 6.03 -17.31 -12.95
CA PRO A 91 6.53 -18.69 -12.91
C PRO A 91 7.85 -18.71 -12.13
N SER A 92 7.77 -18.77 -10.80
CA SER A 92 8.93 -19.09 -9.98
C SER A 92 9.18 -20.59 -10.04
N LYS A 93 10.46 -20.97 -10.21
CA LYS A 93 10.91 -22.37 -10.17
C LYS A 93 10.24 -23.11 -9.00
N PRO A 94 9.78 -24.36 -9.19
CA PRO A 94 9.16 -25.12 -8.12
C PRO A 94 10.13 -25.22 -6.96
N VAL A 95 9.80 -24.57 -5.84
CA VAL A 95 10.46 -24.84 -4.57
C VAL A 95 10.08 -26.27 -4.22
N PRO A 96 11.04 -27.19 -4.02
CA PRO A 96 10.70 -28.55 -3.61
C PRO A 96 9.97 -28.45 -2.28
N LYS A 97 8.68 -28.76 -2.31
CA LYS A 97 7.85 -28.84 -1.11
C LYS A 97 8.34 -30.07 -0.34
N SER A 98 9.31 -29.92 0.56
CA SER A 98 9.42 -30.89 1.64
C SER A 98 8.14 -30.75 2.45
N GLU A 99 7.42 -31.85 2.66
CA GLU A 99 6.09 -31.87 3.28
C GLU A 99 6.04 -31.20 4.67
N ASN A 100 7.20 -30.92 5.28
CA ASN A 100 7.33 -30.32 6.61
C ASN A 100 8.21 -29.06 6.67
N ALA A 101 8.46 -28.38 5.54
CA ALA A 101 9.35 -27.21 5.48
C ALA A 101 9.01 -26.12 6.51
N ILE A 102 7.73 -25.89 6.76
CA ILE A 102 7.25 -24.88 7.71
C ILE A 102 7.61 -25.29 9.15
N PHE A 103 7.42 -26.57 9.50
CA PHE A 103 7.77 -27.06 10.84
C PHE A 103 9.29 -27.04 11.07
N ASP A 104 10.09 -27.34 10.05
CA ASP A 104 11.55 -27.26 10.14
C ASP A 104 12.05 -25.82 10.33
N LEU A 105 11.42 -24.87 9.63
CA LEU A 105 11.64 -23.45 9.83
C LEU A 105 11.27 -23.02 11.26
N CYS A 106 10.08 -23.42 11.74
CA CYS A 106 9.64 -23.12 13.10
C CYS A 106 10.58 -23.72 14.16
N ARG A 107 11.07 -24.95 13.98
CA ARG A 107 12.08 -25.57 14.88
C ARG A 107 13.39 -24.79 14.92
N LYS A 108 13.83 -24.30 13.77
CA LYS A 108 15.11 -23.60 13.67
C LYS A 108 15.06 -22.20 14.29
N TYR A 109 13.96 -21.48 14.11
CA TYR A 109 13.90 -20.05 14.45
C TYR A 109 12.98 -19.70 15.63
N SER A 110 12.09 -20.59 16.06
CA SER A 110 11.23 -20.36 17.23
C SER A 110 11.79 -21.00 18.48
N ARG A 111 12.06 -20.18 19.48
CA ARG A 111 12.51 -20.61 20.81
C ARG A 111 11.51 -21.55 21.50
N MET A 112 10.21 -21.41 21.21
CA MET A 112 9.16 -22.29 21.74
C MET A 112 9.28 -23.73 21.20
N TYR A 113 9.60 -23.90 19.91
CA TYR A 113 9.77 -25.24 19.34
C TYR A 113 11.05 -25.91 19.85
N GLN A 114 12.11 -25.16 20.11
CA GLN A 114 13.33 -25.67 20.74
C GLN A 114 13.07 -26.17 22.18
N LEU A 115 12.22 -25.47 22.92
CA LEU A 115 11.93 -25.82 24.32
C LEU A 115 10.94 -26.98 24.48
N ILE A 116 10.04 -27.19 23.51
CA ILE A 116 8.93 -28.16 23.64
C ILE A 116 9.08 -29.32 22.64
N ASP A 117 9.23 -29.05 21.35
CA ASP A 117 9.21 -30.08 20.30
C ASP A 117 10.51 -30.92 20.27
N GLN A 118 11.65 -30.28 20.55
CA GLN A 118 12.96 -30.94 20.54
C GLN A 118 13.11 -32.00 21.66
N PRO A 119 12.79 -31.72 22.94
CA PRO A 119 12.84 -32.75 23.98
C PRO A 119 11.81 -33.87 23.78
N LEU A 120 10.59 -33.56 23.31
CA LEU A 120 9.56 -34.57 23.06
C LEU A 120 9.93 -35.57 21.95
N ARG A 121 10.75 -35.16 20.98
CA ARG A 121 11.28 -36.06 19.95
C ARG A 121 12.40 -36.96 20.46
N GLY A 122 13.25 -36.47 21.36
CA GLY A 122 14.30 -37.29 21.97
C GLY A 122 13.79 -38.45 22.83
N VAL A 123 12.51 -38.40 23.24
CA VAL A 123 11.84 -39.48 23.98
C VAL A 123 11.10 -40.45 23.04
N ARG A 124 10.88 -40.08 21.77
CA ARG A 124 10.18 -40.90 20.77
C ARG A 124 11.11 -41.80 19.94
N THR A 125 12.41 -41.66 20.12
CA THR A 125 13.46 -42.57 19.61
C THR A 125 13.87 -43.54 20.70
#